data_AF-A0A2V7IM64-F1
#
_entry.id   AF-A0A2V7IM64-F1
#
_cell.length_a   1.000
_cell.length_b   1.000
_cell.length_c   1.000
_cell.angle_alpha   90.00
_cell.angle_beta   90.00
_cell.angle_gamma   90.00
#
_symmetry.space_group_name_H-M   'P 1'
#
loop_
_entity.id
_entity.type
_entity.pdbx_description
1 polymer ?
#
loop_
_entity_poly.entity_id
_entity_poly.type
_entity_poly.pdbx_seq_one_letter_code
_entity_poly.pdbx_strand_id
1 'polypeptide(L)' 'MTVYRQAKVYDVCIVGSGAGGGMAAYVLTKAGAEVVVLEAGEPWDN' A
#
# COMPACT_ATOMS: atom_id res chain seq x y z
N MET A 1 3.77 -5.38 30.91
CA MET A 1 4.05 -4.09 30.24
C MET A 1 3.85 -4.34 28.75
N THR A 2 2.72 -3.89 28.17
CA THR A 2 2.40 -4.14 26.76
C THR A 2 3.03 -3.04 25.92
N VAL A 3 3.95 -3.40 25.02
CA VAL A 3 4.54 -2.45 24.07
C VAL A 3 3.62 -2.37 22.86
N TYR A 4 2.96 -1.24 22.65
CA TYR A 4 2.23 -0.97 21.42
C TYR A 4 3.22 -0.53 20.34
N ARG A 5 3.34 -1.29 19.25
CA ARG A 5 4.08 -0.81 18.08
C ARG A 5 3.32 0.36 17.47
N GLN A 6 4.03 1.46 17.23
CA GLN A 6 3.48 2.58 16.46
C GLN A 6 3.16 2.09 15.04
N ALA A 7 1.98 2.44 14.55
CA ALA A 7 1.62 2.19 13.16
C ALA A 7 2.49 3.04 12.24
N LYS A 8 2.93 2.47 11.12
CA LYS A 8 3.64 3.23 10.09
C LYS A 8 2.66 4.23 9.45
N VAL A 9 3.07 5.48 9.32
CA VAL A 9 2.34 6.51 8.58
C VAL A 9 2.75 6.41 7.11
N TYR A 10 1.77 6.53 6.23
CA TYR A 10 1.95 6.53 4.77
C TYR A 10 1.37 7.82 4.20
N ASP A 11 1.94 8.30 3.10
CA ASP A 11 1.45 9.49 2.40
C ASP A 11 0.14 9.18 1.65
N VAL A 12 0.01 7.96 1.12
CA VAL A 12 -1.15 7.53 0.32
C VAL A 12 -1.58 6.12 0.69
N CYS A 13 -2.90 5.93 0.84
CA CYS A 13 -3.56 4.63 0.95
C CYS A 13 -4.41 4.37 -0.29
N ILE A 14 -4.14 3.27 -0.98
CA ILE A 14 -4.90 2.80 -2.15
C ILE A 14 -5.68 1.54 -1.74
N VAL A 15 -6.97 1.49 -2.05
CA VAL A 15 -7.82 0.32 -1.80
C VAL A 15 -8.17 -0.30 -3.16
N GLY A 16 -7.66 -1.49 -3.43
CA GLY A 16 -7.75 -2.18 -4.72
C GLY A 16 -6.47 -2.08 -5.57
N SER A 17 -5.93 -3.21 -6.03
CA SER A 17 -4.63 -3.38 -6.70
C SER A 17 -4.82 -3.92 -8.11
N GLY A 18 -6.08 -3.95 -8.57
CA GLY A 18 -6.41 -4.10 -9.98
C GLY A 18 -5.73 -3.00 -10.83
N ALA A 19 -5.96 -3.07 -12.14
CA ALA A 19 -5.20 -2.30 -13.12
C ALA A 19 -4.99 -0.81 -12.78
N GLY A 20 -6.03 -0.12 -12.31
CA GLY A 20 -5.92 1.30 -11.93
C GLY A 20 -5.11 1.53 -10.65
N GLY A 21 -5.36 0.75 -9.60
CA GLY A 21 -4.72 0.91 -8.30
C GLY A 21 -3.24 0.57 -8.32
N GLY A 22 -2.87 -0.50 -9.03
CA GLY A 22 -1.46 -0.85 -9.25
C GLY A 22 -0.71 0.23 -10.03
N MET A 23 -1.32 0.81 -11.06
CA MET A 23 -0.72 1.90 -11.83
C MET A 23 -0.58 3.18 -11.01
N ALA A 24 -1.57 3.52 -10.17
CA ALA A 24 -1.49 4.64 -9.25
C ALA A 24 -0.36 4.44 -8.22
N ALA A 25 -0.27 3.24 -7.61
CA ALA A 25 0.81 2.89 -6.69
C ALA A 25 2.18 3.01 -7.35
N TYR A 26 2.33 2.51 -8.57
CA TYR A 26 3.57 2.59 -9.34
C TYR A 26 4.01 4.04 -9.60
N VAL A 27 3.12 4.91 -10.07
CA VAL A 27 3.44 6.31 -10.36
C VAL A 27 3.79 7.08 -9.08
N LEU A 28 3.01 6.90 -8.01
CA LEU A 28 3.19 7.62 -6.75
C LEU A 28 4.48 7.19 -6.03
N THR A 29 4.78 5.89 -6.01
CA THR A 29 6.04 5.41 -5.44
C THR A 29 7.25 5.88 -6.26
N LYS A 30 7.16 5.92 -7.60
CA LYS A 30 8.18 6.53 -8.47
C LYS A 30 8.39 8.03 -8.20
N ALA A 31 7.34 8.74 -7.78
CA ALA A 31 7.41 10.14 -7.37
C ALA A 31 7.98 10.34 -5.95
N GLY A 32 8.24 9.25 -5.21
CA GLY A 32 8.85 9.28 -3.87
C GLY A 32 7.87 9.21 -2.71
N ALA A 33 6.58 8.99 -2.96
CA ALA A 33 5.59 8.84 -1.89
C ALA A 33 5.69 7.47 -1.21
N GLU A 34 5.48 7.42 0.10
CA GLU A 34 5.27 6.17 0.83
C GLU A 34 3.81 5.73 0.67
N VAL A 35 3.60 4.65 -0.10
CA VAL A 35 2.26 4.16 -0.45
C VAL A 35 1.96 2.82 0.21
N VAL A 36 0.76 2.68 0.75
CA VAL A 36 0.18 1.39 1.16
C VAL A 36 -0.98 1.00 0.24
N VAL A 37 -1.08 -0.27 -0.10
CA VAL A 37 -2.14 -0.84 -0.95
C VAL A 37 -2.88 -1.92 -0.15
N LEU A 38 -4.21 -1.87 -0.14
CA LEU A 38 -5.08 -2.80 0.58
C LEU A 38 -5.97 -3.57 -0.39
N GLU A 39 -5.83 -4.90 -0.37
CA GLU A 39 -6.60 -5.82 -1.20
C GLU A 39 -7.51 -6.73 -0.42
N ALA A 40 -8.64 -7.07 -1.05
CA ALA A 40 -9.52 -8.13 -0.56
C ALA A 40 -8.99 -9.53 -0.91
N GLY A 41 -8.18 -9.65 -1.97
CA GLY A 41 -7.61 -10.92 -2.42
C GLY A 41 -6.31 -11.29 -1.69
N GLU A 42 -5.94 -12.56 -1.78
CA GLU A 42 -4.64 -13.04 -1.30
C GLU A 42 -3.50 -12.56 -2.23
N PRO A 43 -2.26 -12.43 -1.71
CA PRO A 43 -1.10 -12.20 -2.55
C PRO A 43 -0.99 -13.29 -3.63
N TRP A 44 -0.70 -12.88 -4.86
CA TRP A 44 -0.49 -13.79 -5.98
C TRP A 44 0.99 -13.82 -6.36
N ASP A 45 1.67 -14.93 -6.08
CA ASP A 45 3.10 -15.16 -6.31
C ASP A 45 3.35 -16.55 -6.91
N ASN A 46 2.95 -16.73 -8.18
CA ASN A 46 3.24 -17.96 -8.93
C ASN A 46 4.63 -17.90 -9.59
#